data_AF-A0A2D9C3N4-F1
#
_entry.id   AF-A0A2D9C3N4-F1
#
_cell.length_a   1.000
_cell.length_b   1.000
_cell.length_c   1.000
_cell.angle_alpha   90.00
_cell.angle_beta   90.00
_cell.angle_gamma   90.00
#
_symmetry.space_group_name_H-M   'P 1'
#
loop_
_entity.id
_entity.type
_entity.pdbx_description
1 polymer ?
#
loop_
_entity_poly.entity_id
_entity_poly.type
_entity_poly.pdbx_seq_one_letter_code
_entity_poly.pdbx_strand_id
1 'polypeptide(L)' 'MSKGGLGKWFSEEWVDVKTGKSCGRKSAKNSKRPYPACRPKSVAGSISKKEARKKTSSKRVNWSTTASGKKRKKGST' A
#
# COMPACT_ATOMS: atom_id res chain seq x y z
N MET A 1 25.09 4.53 1.35
CA MET A 1 23.72 3.95 1.29
C MET A 1 23.10 4.31 -0.05
N SER A 2 22.77 3.33 -0.88
CA SER A 2 22.34 3.54 -2.27
C SER A 2 21.09 4.42 -2.35
N LYS A 3 21.21 5.58 -3.00
CA LYS A 3 20.17 6.61 -3.16
C LYS A 3 19.02 6.20 -4.11
N GLY A 4 18.93 4.92 -4.48
CA GLY A 4 17.98 4.38 -5.46
C GLY A 4 17.64 2.90 -5.20
N GLY A 5 16.64 2.40 -5.93
CA GLY A 5 16.18 1.01 -5.81
C GLY A 5 15.55 0.69 -4.44
N LEU A 6 16.01 -0.40 -3.81
CA LEU A 6 15.52 -0.83 -2.48
C LEU A 6 15.80 0.22 -1.39
N GLY A 7 16.89 1.00 -1.51
CA GLY A 7 17.19 2.08 -0.58
C GLY A 7 16.11 3.17 -0.55
N LYS A 8 15.50 3.46 -1.71
CA LYS A 8 14.35 4.36 -1.79
C LYS A 8 13.11 3.74 -1.11
N TRP A 9 12.89 2.45 -1.33
CA TRP A 9 11.79 1.70 -0.69
C TRP A 9 11.87 1.68 0.84
N PHE A 10 13.06 1.49 1.41
CA PHE A 10 13.27 1.50 2.87
C PHE A 10 13.29 2.92 3.46
N SER A 11 13.67 3.93 2.67
CA SER A 11 13.59 5.34 3.09
C SER A 11 12.15 5.86 3.09
N GLU A 12 11.26 5.27 2.28
CA GLU A 12 9.84 5.60 2.26
C GLU A 12 9.12 4.88 3.42
N GLU A 13 8.38 5.63 4.25
CA GLU A 13 7.58 5.02 5.31
C GLU A 13 6.35 4.33 4.69
N TRP A 14 6.29 3.00 4.76
CA TRP A 14 5.16 2.23 4.25
C TRP A 14 4.12 1.98 5.35
N VAL A 15 2.87 2.37 5.08
CA VAL A 15 1.74 2.25 6.01
C VAL A 15 0.58 1.48 5.38
N ASP A 16 -0.21 0.83 6.22
CA ASP A 16 -1.47 0.21 5.82
C ASP A 16 -2.55 1.29 5.71
N VAL A 17 -3.04 1.53 4.49
CA VAL A 17 -4.06 2.56 4.22
C VAL A 17 -5.34 2.37 5.07
N LYS A 18 -5.67 1.13 5.47
CA LYS A 18 -6.86 0.86 6.29
C LYS A 18 -6.73 1.42 7.70
N THR A 19 -5.53 1.33 8.27
CA THR A 19 -5.31 1.52 9.71
C THR A 19 -4.32 2.64 10.04
N GLY A 20 -3.57 3.14 9.06
CA GLY A 20 -2.48 4.11 9.24
C GLY A 20 -1.24 3.55 9.96
N LYS A 21 -1.27 2.27 10.39
CA LYS A 21 -0.14 1.63 11.08
C LYS A 21 0.93 1.20 10.09
N SER A 22 2.15 0.96 10.59
CA SER A 22 3.26 0.40 9.81
C SER A 22 2.80 -0.80 8.98
N CYS A 23 3.12 -0.82 7.68
CA CYS A 23 2.70 -1.89 6.81
C CYS A 23 3.59 -3.13 6.92
N GLY A 24 3.00 -4.29 6.68
CA GLY A 24 3.67 -5.58 6.76
C GLY A 24 2.83 -6.61 7.49
N ARG A 25 2.90 -7.85 7.04
CA ARG A 25 2.24 -8.99 7.70
C ARG A 25 3.30 -9.76 8.48
N LYS A 26 3.48 -9.43 9.76
CA LYS A 26 4.53 -10.04 10.60
C LYS A 26 4.36 -11.56 10.80
N SER A 27 3.13 -12.06 10.90
CA SER A 27 2.85 -13.50 10.88
C SER A 27 1.45 -13.73 10.35
N ALA A 28 1.29 -14.65 9.40
CA ALA A 28 0.00 -14.97 8.82
C ALA A 28 -0.87 -15.84 9.74
N LYS A 29 -0.22 -16.62 10.61
CA LYS A 29 -0.85 -17.66 11.45
C LYS A 29 -1.50 -17.09 12.72
N ASN A 30 -0.89 -16.06 13.33
CA ASN A 30 -1.37 -15.50 14.62
C ASN A 30 -1.98 -14.09 14.49
N SER A 31 -2.16 -13.60 13.27
CA SER A 31 -2.67 -12.24 13.06
C SER A 31 -4.14 -12.26 12.66
N LYS A 32 -5.01 -11.76 13.55
CA LYS A 32 -6.41 -11.40 13.23
C LYS A 32 -6.51 -10.22 12.27
N ARG A 33 -5.40 -9.57 11.88
CA ARG A 33 -5.44 -8.44 10.95
C ARG A 33 -5.76 -8.92 9.53
N PRO A 34 -6.75 -8.30 8.86
CA PRO A 34 -7.04 -8.59 7.46
C PRO A 34 -5.82 -8.27 6.59
N TYR A 35 -5.84 -8.70 5.33
CA TYR A 35 -4.74 -8.44 4.42
C TYR A 35 -4.46 -6.92 4.33
N PRO A 36 -3.24 -6.46 4.65
CA PRO A 36 -2.95 -5.04 4.71
C PRO A 36 -2.86 -4.42 3.31
N ALA A 37 -3.25 -3.15 3.22
CA ALA A 37 -3.18 -2.35 2.01
C ALA A 37 -1.93 -1.47 2.05
N CYS A 38 -0.76 -2.03 1.76
CA CYS A 38 0.53 -1.32 1.88
C CYS A 38 0.74 -0.25 0.80
N ARG A 39 1.01 0.97 1.23
CA ARG A 39 1.42 2.10 0.39
C ARG A 39 2.42 3.02 1.10
N PRO A 40 3.22 3.80 0.35
CA PRO A 40 4.02 4.87 0.93
C PRO A 40 3.09 5.87 1.62
N LYS A 41 3.49 6.37 2.79
CA LYS A 41 2.73 7.34 3.59
C LYS A 41 2.35 8.59 2.81
N SER A 42 3.24 9.04 1.91
CA SER A 42 3.01 10.15 0.99
C SER A 42 1.77 9.99 0.11
N VAL A 43 1.40 8.75 -0.23
CA VAL A 43 0.24 8.45 -1.09
C VAL A 43 -0.91 7.80 -0.33
N ALA A 44 -0.64 7.24 0.86
CA ALA A 44 -1.64 6.55 1.66
C ALA A 44 -2.84 7.45 2.02
N GLY A 45 -2.61 8.75 2.26
CA GLY A 45 -3.68 9.72 2.52
C GLY A 45 -4.60 9.98 1.33
N SER A 46 -4.10 9.83 0.11
CA SER A 46 -4.87 10.05 -1.13
C SER A 46 -5.76 8.85 -1.51
N ILE A 47 -5.59 7.71 -0.84
CA ILE A 47 -6.38 6.50 -1.08
C ILE A 47 -7.55 6.47 -0.10
N SER A 48 -8.77 6.33 -0.62
CA SER A 48 -9.95 6.22 0.25
C SER A 48 -9.99 4.87 1.00
N LYS A 49 -10.59 4.88 2.21
CA LYS A 49 -10.85 3.64 2.98
C LYS A 49 -11.69 2.63 2.20
N LYS A 50 -12.60 3.09 1.33
CA LYS A 50 -13.41 2.23 0.44
C LYS A 50 -12.54 1.48 -0.57
N GLU A 51 -11.57 2.16 -1.18
CA GLU A 51 -10.61 1.53 -2.08
C GLU A 51 -9.69 0.56 -1.32
N ALA A 52 -9.26 0.94 -0.10
CA ALA A 52 -8.46 0.08 0.75
C ALA A 52 -9.13 -1.26 1.09
N ARG A 53 -10.46 -1.27 1.25
CA ARG A 53 -11.25 -2.47 1.51
C ARG A 53 -11.25 -3.48 0.36
N LYS A 54 -10.99 -3.06 -0.88
CA LYS A 54 -10.86 -3.97 -2.04
C LYS A 54 -9.71 -4.96 -1.89
N LYS A 55 -8.69 -4.62 -1.10
CA LYS A 55 -7.58 -5.52 -0.78
C LYS A 55 -8.02 -6.52 0.29
N THR A 56 -8.52 -7.67 -0.15
CA THR A 56 -8.99 -8.77 0.72
C THR A 56 -7.98 -9.92 0.80
N SER A 57 -7.16 -10.11 -0.23
CA SER A 57 -6.22 -11.23 -0.35
C SER A 57 -4.85 -10.79 -0.87
N SER A 58 -3.94 -11.75 -1.05
CA SER A 58 -2.62 -11.55 -1.67
C SER A 58 -2.71 -10.99 -3.09
N LYS A 59 -3.82 -11.26 -3.80
CA LYS A 59 -4.05 -10.80 -5.17
C LYS A 59 -3.84 -9.29 -5.32
N ARG A 60 -3.22 -8.90 -6.42
CA ARG A 60 -3.03 -7.49 -6.76
C ARG A 60 -4.39 -6.82 -6.96
N VAL A 61 -4.52 -5.62 -6.42
CA VAL A 61 -5.67 -4.74 -6.65
C VAL A 61 -5.18 -3.59 -7.51
N ASN A 62 -5.98 -3.18 -8.48
CA ASN A 62 -5.72 -1.96 -9.25
C ASN A 62 -6.25 -0.76 -8.48
N TRP A 63 -5.31 0.03 -7.97
CA TRP A 63 -5.58 1.24 -7.20
C TRP A 63 -5.74 2.43 -8.14
N SER A 64 -6.56 3.39 -7.75
CA SER A 64 -6.72 4.65 -8.47
C SER A 64 -5.43 5.46 -8.51
N THR A 65 -4.55 5.30 -7.51
CA THR A 65 -3.24 5.97 -7.46
C THR A 65 -2.10 4.95 -7.42
N THR A 66 -1.03 5.23 -8.15
CA THR A 66 0.20 4.42 -8.18
C THR A 66 1.02 4.62 -6.90
N ALA A 67 2.03 3.77 -6.66
CA ALA A 67 2.88 3.91 -5.46
C ALA A 67 3.69 5.21 -5.50
N SER A 68 3.98 5.71 -6.71
CA SER A 68 4.67 6.98 -6.93
C SER A 68 3.75 8.20 -6.90
N GLY A 69 2.47 8.05 -6.52
CA GLY A 69 1.52 9.15 -6.40
C GLY A 69 0.81 9.57 -7.69
N LYS A 70 1.15 8.98 -8.85
CA LYS A 70 0.42 9.27 -10.11
C LYS A 70 -0.97 8.63 -10.10
N LYS A 71 -2.01 9.41 -10.40
CA LYS A 71 -3.38 8.91 -10.59
C LYS A 71 -3.46 8.12 -11.91
N ARG A 72 -4.01 6.91 -11.86
CA ARG A 72 -4.30 6.11 -13.05
C ARG A 72 -5.51 6.72 -13.77
N LYS A 73 -5.37 7.00 -15.07
CA LYS A 73 -6.54 7.29 -15.92
C LYS A 73 -7.42 6.03 -15.97
N LYS A 74 -8.73 6.19 -15.82
CA LYS A 74 -9.70 5.11 -16.07
C LYS A 74 -9.54 4.72 -17.54
N GLY A 75 -9.08 3.50 -17.84
CA GLY A 75 -9.00 2.98 -19.20
C GLY A 75 -7.73 2.22 -19.60
N SER A 76 -6.65 2.23 -18.81
CA SER A 76 -5.52 1.32 -19.08
C SER A 76 -5.76 -0.02 -18.40
N THR A 77 -6.42 -0.90 -19.15
CA THR A 77 -6.53 -2.34 -18.92
C THR A 77 -5.15 -2.97 -18.80
#